data_AF-A0AAV7A737-F1
#
_entry.id   AF-A0AAV7A737-F1
#
_cell.length_a   1.000
_cell.length_b   1.000
_cell.length_c   1.000
_cell.angle_alpha   90.00
_cell.angle_beta   90.00
_cell.angle_gamma   90.00
#
_symmetry.space_group_name_H-M   'P 1'
#
loop_
_entity.id
_entity.type
_entity.pdbx_description
1 polymer ?
#
loop_
_entity_poly.entity_id
_entity_poly.type
_entity_poly.pdbx_seq_one_letter_code
_entity_poly.pdbx_strand_id
1 'polypeptide(L)'
;MKLILLLIIAGLATAQYNPNVRAGRTSIVHLFEWRWDDIAAECERYLGPNGFGGVQVSPVSENYIITNPWRPWDERYQPVSYKICTRYTAGYLTILVQA
;
A
#
# COMPACT_ATOMS: atom_id res chain seq x y z
N MET A 1 32.29 -22.73 -21.22
CA MET A 1 31.95 -22.73 -19.76
C MET A 1 31.96 -21.31 -19.15
N LYS A 2 33.05 -20.54 -19.25
CA LYS A 2 33.12 -19.15 -18.70
C LYS A 2 32.06 -18.18 -19.27
N LEU A 3 31.75 -18.27 -20.57
CA LEU A 3 30.75 -17.40 -21.22
C LEU A 3 29.31 -17.66 -20.72
N ILE A 4 28.97 -18.94 -20.52
CA ILE A 4 27.66 -19.35 -19.99
C ILE A 4 27.51 -18.87 -18.54
N LEU A 5 28.58 -18.99 -17.75
CA LEU A 5 28.59 -18.49 -16.37
C LEU A 5 28.38 -16.96 -16.31
N LEU A 6 29.03 -16.19 -17.20
CA LEU A 6 28.84 -14.73 -17.28
C LEU A 6 27.42 -14.33 -17.68
N LEU A 7 26.81 -15.05 -18.62
CA LEU A 7 25.42 -14.82 -19.03
C LEU A 7 24.42 -15.12 -17.91
N ILE A 8 24.66 -16.18 -17.13
CA ILE A 8 23.84 -16.52 -15.96
C ILE A 8 23.95 -15.42 -14.89
N ILE A 9 25.15 -14.93 -14.60
CA ILE A 9 25.37 -13.84 -13.63
C ILE A 9 24.67 -12.55 -14.08
N ALA A 10 24.77 -12.20 -15.37
CA ALA A 10 24.10 -11.02 -15.92
C ALA A 10 22.56 -11.15 -15.85
N GLY A 11 22.00 -12.33 -16.16
CA GLY A 11 20.57 -12.59 -16.05
C GLY A 11 20.04 -12.46 -14.62
N LEU A 12 20.76 -13.03 -13.64
CA LEU A 12 20.41 -12.91 -12.22
C LEU A 12 20.47 -11.46 -11.71
N ALA A 13 21.40 -10.65 -12.23
CA ALA A 13 21.49 -9.22 -11.89
C ALA A 13 20.30 -8.40 -12.40
N THR A 14 19.59 -8.87 -13.44
CA THR A 14 18.41 -8.19 -14.00
C THR A 14 17.08 -8.58 -13.34
N ALA A 15 17.06 -9.60 -12.48
CA ALA A 15 15.89 -9.99 -11.68
C ALA A 15 15.69 -9.08 -10.44
N GLN A 16 16.04 -7.80 -10.56
CA GLN A 16 15.99 -6.83 -9.48
C GLN A 16 14.54 -6.51 -9.12
N TYR A 17 14.21 -6.62 -7.83
CA TYR A 17 12.92 -6.20 -7.27
C TYR A 17 12.61 -4.74 -7.64
N ASN A 18 11.48 -4.51 -8.32
CA ASN A 18 10.99 -3.18 -8.67
C ASN A 18 9.69 -2.88 -7.90
N PRO A 19 9.72 -2.01 -6.88
CA PRO A 19 8.54 -1.64 -6.11
C PRO A 19 7.61 -0.64 -6.82
N ASN A 20 7.91 -0.26 -8.07
CA ASN A 20 7.17 0.74 -8.86
C ASN A 20 7.06 2.12 -8.20
N VAL A 21 8.09 2.51 -7.45
CA VAL A 21 8.19 3.84 -6.83
C VAL A 21 8.99 4.80 -7.72
N ARG A 22 8.81 6.11 -7.53
CA ARG A 22 9.62 7.13 -8.23
C ARG A 22 11.11 6.98 -7.86
N ALA A 23 11.99 7.32 -8.82
CA ALA A 23 13.43 7.32 -8.59
C ALA A 23 13.82 8.18 -7.38
N GLY A 24 14.81 7.73 -6.61
CA GLY A 24 15.26 8.40 -5.38
C GLY A 24 14.38 8.15 -4.15
N ARG A 25 13.33 7.32 -4.26
CA ARG A 25 12.47 6.91 -3.14
C ARG A 25 12.61 5.41 -2.88
N THR A 26 12.79 5.00 -1.64
CA THR A 26 13.09 3.58 -1.30
C THR A 26 12.22 3.02 -0.18
N SER A 27 11.43 3.86 0.50
CA SER A 27 10.65 3.46 1.67
C SER A 27 9.15 3.50 1.40
N ILE A 28 8.43 2.50 1.90
CA ILE A 28 6.96 2.47 1.98
C ILE A 28 6.58 2.56 3.45
N VAL A 29 5.61 3.41 3.78
CA VAL A 29 5.09 3.57 5.15
C VAL A 29 3.77 2.83 5.30
N HIS A 30 3.60 2.10 6.41
CA HIS A 30 2.32 1.48 6.75
C HIS A 30 1.50 2.43 7.63
N LEU A 31 0.52 3.12 7.04
CA LEU A 31 -0.41 3.99 7.75
C LEU A 31 -1.59 3.17 8.27
N PHE A 32 -1.32 2.39 9.31
CA PHE A 32 -2.25 1.43 9.88
C PHE A 32 -3.52 2.10 10.44
N GLU A 33 -4.69 1.66 9.97
CA GLU A 33 -6.01 2.19 10.37
C GLU A 33 -6.27 3.67 10.07
N TRP A 34 -5.49 4.29 9.18
CA TRP A 34 -5.73 5.66 8.77
C TRP A 34 -6.93 5.79 7.84
N ARG A 35 -7.59 6.96 7.90
CA ARG A 35 -8.62 7.35 6.94
C ARG A 35 -7.99 7.81 5.65
N TRP A 36 -8.73 7.65 4.58
CA TRP A 36 -8.32 8.02 3.24
C TRP A 36 -8.02 9.52 3.09
N ASP A 37 -8.86 10.40 3.62
CA ASP A 37 -8.61 11.85 3.60
C ASP A 37 -7.31 12.22 4.33
N ASP A 38 -7.04 11.56 5.46
CA ASP A 38 -5.83 11.79 6.24
C ASP A 38 -4.58 11.30 5.46
N ILE A 39 -4.68 10.16 4.75
CA ILE A 39 -3.60 9.66 3.89
C ILE A 39 -3.34 10.62 2.71
N ALA A 40 -4.39 11.14 2.06
CA ALA A 40 -4.24 12.05 0.93
C ALA A 40 -3.53 13.34 1.36
N ALA A 41 -3.97 13.92 2.48
CA ALA A 41 -3.32 15.08 3.07
C ALA A 41 -1.87 14.79 3.48
N GLU A 42 -1.59 13.59 4.00
CA GLU A 42 -0.24 13.16 4.41
C GLU A 42 0.71 12.98 3.21
N CYS A 43 0.19 12.47 2.09
CA CYS A 43 0.92 12.36 0.83
C CYS A 43 1.41 13.73 0.36
N GLU A 44 0.55 14.75 0.38
CA GLU A 44 0.88 16.09 -0.09
C GLU A 44 1.77 16.84 0.91
N ARG A 45 1.42 16.84 2.20
CA ARG A 45 2.07 17.71 3.20
C ARG A 45 3.40 17.17 3.71
N TYR A 46 3.62 15.85 3.66
CA TYR A 46 4.79 15.22 4.30
C TYR A 46 5.46 14.15 3.45
N LEU A 47 4.76 13.08 3.07
CA LEU A 47 5.41 11.91 2.44
C LEU A 47 6.02 12.24 1.08
N GLY A 48 5.30 13.03 0.27
CA GLY A 48 5.77 13.52 -1.02
C GLY A 48 7.06 14.35 -0.89
N PRO A 49 7.05 15.46 -0.13
CA PRO A 49 8.24 16.29 0.10
C PRO A 49 9.42 15.55 0.75
N ASN A 50 9.16 14.57 1.61
CA ASN A 50 10.21 13.83 2.33
C ASN A 50 10.66 12.53 1.63
N GLY A 51 10.26 12.29 0.38
CA GLY A 51 10.83 11.22 -0.46
C GLY A 51 10.31 9.81 -0.16
N PHE A 52 9.14 9.65 0.47
CA PHE A 52 8.52 8.33 0.66
C PHE A 52 7.94 7.80 -0.65
N GLY A 53 8.23 6.54 -0.96
CA GLY A 53 7.91 5.89 -2.24
C GLY A 53 6.45 5.43 -2.36
N GLY A 54 5.78 5.16 -1.23
CA GLY A 54 4.38 4.75 -1.23
C GLY A 54 3.82 4.53 0.16
N VAL A 55 2.54 4.17 0.22
CA VAL A 55 1.80 3.89 1.44
C VAL A 55 1.20 2.49 1.35
N GLN A 56 1.44 1.68 2.37
CA GLN A 56 0.66 0.47 2.61
C GLN A 56 -0.56 0.85 3.45
N VAL A 57 -1.74 0.47 2.97
CA VAL A 57 -3.02 0.73 3.64
C VAL A 57 -3.57 -0.54 4.27
N SER A 58 -4.39 -0.38 5.30
CA SER A 58 -5.21 -1.48 5.85
C SER A 58 -6.20 -2.02 4.80
N PRO A 59 -6.70 -3.27 4.92
CA PRO A 59 -7.56 -3.91 3.92
C PRO A 59 -8.76 -3.06 3.48
N VAL A 60 -8.91 -2.83 2.18
CA VAL A 60 -9.89 -1.89 1.60
C VAL A 60 -11.22 -2.52 1.23
N SER A 61 -11.28 -3.85 1.24
CA SER A 61 -12.47 -4.64 0.95
C SER A 61 -13.45 -4.59 2.13
N GLU A 62 -14.75 -4.63 1.84
CA GLU A 62 -15.82 -4.74 2.83
C GLU A 62 -15.55 -5.90 3.79
N ASN A 63 -15.65 -5.60 5.08
CA ASN A 63 -15.30 -6.51 6.15
C ASN A 63 -16.47 -6.72 7.11
N TYR A 64 -16.42 -7.81 7.86
CA TYR A 64 -17.40 -8.11 8.89
C TYR A 64 -17.35 -7.06 10.02
N ILE A 65 -18.51 -6.66 10.54
CA ILE A 65 -18.62 -5.67 11.62
C ILE A 65 -18.70 -6.42 12.95
N ILE A 66 -17.65 -6.34 13.76
CA ILE A 66 -17.62 -6.96 15.09
C ILE A 66 -18.06 -5.92 16.13
N THR A 67 -19.14 -6.21 16.85
CA THR A 67 -19.68 -5.32 17.90
C THR A 67 -19.28 -5.74 19.32
N ASN A 68 -18.79 -6.97 19.50
CA ASN A 68 -18.28 -7.47 20.77
C ASN A 68 -17.05 -8.38 20.54
N PRO A 69 -15.81 -7.93 20.86
CA PRO A 69 -15.45 -6.60 21.37
C PRO A 69 -15.80 -5.49 20.36
N TRP A 70 -15.92 -4.24 20.81
CA TRP A 70 -16.33 -3.14 19.93
C TRP A 70 -15.25 -2.80 18.90
N ARG A 71 -15.52 -3.12 17.63
CA ARG A 71 -14.81 -2.62 16.45
C ARG A 71 -13.27 -2.83 16.47
N PRO A 72 -12.79 -4.05 16.79
CA PRO A 72 -11.37 -4.34 16.89
C PRO A 72 -10.70 -4.24 15.50
N TRP A 73 -9.38 -4.03 15.47
CA TRP A 73 -8.64 -3.78 14.22
C TRP A 73 -8.60 -5.01 13.29
N ASP A 74 -8.64 -6.21 13.87
CA ASP A 74 -8.59 -7.49 13.18
C ASP A 74 -9.89 -7.80 12.42
N GLU A 75 -10.98 -7.06 12.68
CA GLU A 75 -12.24 -7.19 11.94
C GLU A 75 -12.02 -7.00 10.42
N ARG A 76 -11.03 -6.19 10.01
CA ARG A 76 -10.72 -5.90 8.61
C ARG A 76 -10.09 -7.08 7.85
N TYR A 77 -9.63 -8.10 8.57
CA TYR A 77 -9.08 -9.31 7.98
C TYR A 77 -10.15 -10.40 7.79
N GLN A 78 -11.43 -10.05 8.00
CA GLN A 78 -12.59 -10.90 7.74
C GLN A 78 -13.41 -10.34 6.57
N PRO A 79 -12.96 -10.54 5.31
CA PRO A 79 -13.62 -9.97 4.13
C PRO A 79 -15.01 -10.57 3.91
N VAL A 80 -15.99 -9.73 3.61
CA VAL A 80 -17.38 -10.10 3.28
C VAL A 80 -17.62 -9.99 1.77
N SER A 81 -17.04 -8.98 1.12
CA SER A 81 -17.11 -8.82 -0.33
C SER A 81 -15.91 -8.01 -0.86
N TYR A 82 -15.77 -7.93 -2.18
CA TYR A 82 -14.77 -7.07 -2.82
C TYR A 82 -15.26 -5.64 -3.05
N LYS A 83 -16.39 -5.24 -2.46
CA LYS A 83 -16.80 -3.84 -2.47
C LYS A 83 -15.78 -3.01 -1.70
N ILE A 84 -15.39 -1.89 -2.27
CA ILE A 84 -14.41 -0.98 -1.65
C ILE A 84 -15.18 -0.06 -0.70
N CYS A 85 -15.65 -0.64 0.40
CA CYS A 85 -16.50 0.01 1.38
C CYS A 85 -16.14 -0.52 2.77
N THR A 86 -15.37 0.25 3.52
CA THR A 86 -15.00 -0.06 4.91
C THR A 86 -15.36 1.10 5.82
N ARG A 87 -15.02 1.02 7.11
CA ARG A 87 -15.18 2.11 8.08
C ARG A 87 -14.66 3.47 7.58
N TYR A 88 -13.67 3.48 6.69
CA TYR A 88 -12.99 4.69 6.26
C TYR A 88 -13.14 5.00 4.75
N THR A 89 -13.73 4.10 3.95
CA THR A 89 -13.61 4.11 2.47
C THR A 89 -14.86 4.50 1.68
N ALA A 90 -16.01 4.73 2.31
CA ALA A 90 -17.24 4.96 1.56
C ALA A 90 -17.16 6.24 0.67
N GLY A 91 -16.89 6.05 -0.63
CA GLY A 91 -16.99 7.08 -1.67
C GLY A 91 -15.70 7.69 -2.25
N TYR A 92 -14.50 7.27 -1.82
CA TYR A 92 -13.28 8.08 -2.01
C TYR A 92 -12.06 7.41 -2.66
N LEU A 93 -12.19 6.21 -3.24
CA LEU A 93 -11.02 5.53 -3.84
C LEU A 93 -10.38 6.35 -4.97
N THR A 94 -11.17 7.13 -5.71
CA THR A 94 -10.68 7.92 -6.84
C THR A 94 -9.71 9.02 -6.39
N ILE A 95 -9.87 9.57 -5.17
CA ILE A 95 -9.07 10.72 -4.72
C ILE A 95 -7.61 10.33 -4.41
N LEU A 96 -7.36 9.11 -3.93
CA LEU A 96 -6.02 8.71 -3.44
C LEU A 96 -5.09 8.08 -4.46
N VAL A 97 -5.62 7.57 -5.57
CA VAL A 97 -4.75 7.12 -6.66
C VAL A 97 -4.22 8.32 -7.45
N GLN A 98 -4.82 9.51 -7.29
CA GLN A 98 -4.47 10.72 -8.03
C GLN A 98 -3.62 11.74 -7.24
N ALA A 99 -3.62 11.69 -5.91
CA ALA A 99 -2.76 12.51 -5.04
C ALA A 99 -1.35 11.90 -4.92
#